data_AF-A0A1V4VDP7-F1
#
_entry.id   AF-A0A1V4VDP7-F1
#
_cell.length_a   1.000
_cell.length_b   1.000
_cell.length_c   1.000
_cell.angle_alpha   90.00
_cell.angle_beta   90.00
_cell.angle_gamma   90.00
#
_symmetry.space_group_name_H-M   'P 1'
#
loop_
_entity.id
_entity.type
_entity.pdbx_description
1 polymer ?
#
loop_
_entity_poly.entity_id
_entity_poly.type
_entity_poly.pdbx_seq_one_letter_code
_entity_poly.pdbx_strand_id
1 'polypeptide(L)'
;MRSLPFSRTALTVLVLALAASSASGDSDEYGSKVELGDPDMGLALSPFYVSPEFAFWDKNENERLDPDEVVYLNINPTDDVVSENDVRLTDFVNPPTTYHAGSQVSIGDFDLGRKLIKFGTAKNPRAELRYIDMDDKGPYSFEDEIYLIAEPVEVSQGDIRITGFLPSSYVPGSRVTAGEDDISHKTLTLPGMLSFLNKNGDINNGGYAIYDKGDVVYIDTQYPFYVVTVNDVRLSDLDWVPILMEGLMPPESTSFPSVEAP
;
A
#
# COMPACT_ATOMS: atom_id res chain seq x y z
N MET A 1 -5.80 -12.15 81.27
CA MET A 1 -6.32 -11.03 80.46
C MET A 1 -6.22 -11.43 78.99
N ARG A 2 -7.34 -11.33 78.26
CA ARG A 2 -7.50 -11.76 76.87
C ARG A 2 -6.72 -10.84 75.91
N SER A 3 -5.91 -11.40 75.01
CA SER A 3 -5.37 -10.67 73.85
C SER A 3 -6.21 -11.01 72.61
N LEU A 4 -6.86 -10.01 72.02
CA LEU A 4 -7.47 -10.09 70.69
C LEU A 4 -6.44 -9.68 69.63
N PRO A 5 -6.42 -10.31 68.43
CA PRO A 5 -5.58 -9.87 67.33
C PRO A 5 -6.27 -8.75 66.54
N PHE A 6 -5.54 -7.68 66.23
CA PHE A 6 -6.00 -6.65 65.30
C PHE A 6 -5.76 -7.09 63.85
N SER A 7 -6.83 -6.91 63.09
CA SER A 7 -7.06 -7.24 61.68
C SER A 7 -6.00 -6.65 60.74
N ARG A 8 -5.56 -7.45 59.76
CA ARG A 8 -4.71 -7.03 58.66
C ARG A 8 -5.54 -6.25 57.64
N THR A 9 -5.23 -4.97 57.49
CA THR A 9 -5.73 -4.10 56.43
C THR A 9 -5.28 -4.64 55.07
N ALA A 10 -6.24 -4.94 54.20
CA ALA A 10 -6.00 -5.37 52.83
C ALA A 10 -5.43 -4.20 52.02
N LEU A 11 -4.22 -4.39 51.45
CA LEU A 11 -3.66 -3.49 50.45
C LEU A 11 -3.92 -4.14 49.08
N THR A 12 -5.03 -3.76 48.46
CA THR A 12 -5.35 -4.10 47.08
C THR A 12 -4.54 -3.17 46.18
N VAL A 13 -3.41 -3.66 45.63
CA VAL A 13 -2.72 -2.96 44.54
C VAL A 13 -3.46 -3.30 43.25
N LEU A 14 -4.18 -2.31 42.74
CA LEU A 14 -4.81 -2.30 41.43
C LEU A 14 -3.70 -2.30 40.37
N VAL A 15 -3.38 -3.48 39.84
CA VAL A 15 -2.57 -3.59 38.62
C VAL A 15 -3.47 -3.23 37.44
N LEU A 16 -3.19 -2.06 36.87
CA LEU A 16 -3.84 -1.52 35.69
C LEU A 16 -3.63 -2.49 34.52
N ALA A 17 -4.68 -3.19 34.11
CA ALA A 17 -4.68 -3.94 32.87
C ALA A 17 -4.69 -2.93 31.71
N LEU A 18 -3.54 -2.73 31.06
CA LEU A 18 -3.54 -2.23 29.69
C LEU A 18 -4.13 -3.32 28.82
N ALA A 19 -5.42 -3.19 28.50
CA ALA A 19 -5.97 -3.83 27.33
C ALA A 19 -5.30 -3.14 26.12
N ALA A 20 -4.30 -3.80 25.53
CA ALA A 20 -3.90 -3.50 24.17
C ALA A 20 -5.08 -3.89 23.29
N SER A 21 -5.90 -2.90 22.94
CA SER A 21 -6.81 -2.99 21.81
C SER A 21 -5.97 -3.05 20.56
N SER A 22 -5.62 -4.26 20.12
CA SER A 22 -5.27 -4.50 18.72
C SER A 22 -6.56 -4.35 17.91
N ALA A 23 -6.90 -3.10 17.59
CA ALA A 23 -7.67 -2.84 16.40
C ALA A 23 -6.71 -3.09 15.24
N SER A 24 -6.65 -4.33 14.76
CA SER A 24 -6.11 -4.61 13.43
C SER A 24 -7.13 -4.08 12.42
N GLY A 25 -7.19 -2.76 12.26
CA GLY A 25 -7.61 -2.20 11.00
C GLY A 25 -6.47 -2.40 10.01
N ASP A 26 -6.79 -2.50 8.73
CA ASP A 26 -5.94 -2.66 7.54
C ASP A 26 -4.74 -1.69 7.44
N SER A 27 -3.86 -1.66 8.43
CA SER A 27 -2.68 -0.79 8.48
C SER A 27 -1.65 -1.13 7.42
N ASP A 28 -1.85 -2.20 6.66
CA ASP A 28 -0.85 -2.82 5.78
C ASP A 28 -1.34 -2.91 4.32
N GLU A 29 -2.52 -2.37 4.01
CA GLU A 29 -3.14 -2.48 2.69
C GLU A 29 -2.83 -1.30 1.77
N TYR A 30 -3.03 -1.49 0.47
CA TYR A 30 -2.98 -0.43 -0.52
C TYR A 30 -3.82 0.80 -0.13
N GLY A 31 -3.23 1.98 -0.28
CA GLY A 31 -3.85 3.26 0.04
C GLY A 31 -3.93 3.57 1.54
N SER A 32 -3.43 2.70 2.40
CA SER A 32 -3.26 3.01 3.83
C SER A 32 -2.13 4.01 4.03
N LYS A 33 -2.29 4.87 5.05
CA LYS A 33 -1.24 5.75 5.55
C LYS A 33 -0.44 5.02 6.63
N VAL A 34 0.86 5.27 6.69
CA VAL A 34 1.71 4.77 7.77
C VAL A 34 1.32 5.49 9.06
N GLU A 35 1.00 4.70 10.08
CA GLU A 35 0.67 5.16 11.43
C GLU A 35 1.84 4.98 12.40
N LEU A 36 1.73 5.64 13.55
CA LEU A 36 2.71 5.50 14.62
C LEU A 36 2.68 4.07 15.18
N GLY A 37 3.78 3.35 14.99
CA GLY A 37 3.94 1.99 15.50
C GLY A 37 3.71 0.91 14.46
N ASP A 38 3.40 1.27 13.21
CA ASP A 38 3.33 0.32 12.11
C ASP A 38 4.67 -0.43 11.96
N PRO A 39 4.64 -1.72 11.58
CA PRO A 39 5.85 -2.56 11.52
C PRO A 39 6.92 -2.06 10.54
N ASP A 40 6.51 -1.30 9.52
CA ASP A 40 7.36 -0.73 8.50
C ASP A 40 7.87 0.68 8.82
N MET A 41 7.31 1.35 9.84
CA MET A 41 7.75 2.67 10.26
C MET A 41 9.24 2.67 10.66
N GLY A 42 10.01 3.57 10.08
CA GLY A 42 11.45 3.70 10.33
C GLY A 42 12.34 2.79 9.47
N LEU A 43 11.76 1.96 8.60
CA LEU A 43 12.53 1.17 7.64
C LEU A 43 13.07 2.06 6.50
N ALA A 44 14.24 1.72 5.98
CA ALA A 44 14.88 2.49 4.92
C ALA A 44 14.14 2.31 3.59
N LEU A 45 13.88 3.43 2.91
CA LEU A 45 13.36 3.46 1.55
C LEU A 45 14.51 3.63 0.55
N SER A 46 14.28 3.16 -0.66
CA SER A 46 15.15 3.37 -1.81
C SER A 46 14.38 4.12 -2.90
N PRO A 47 14.99 5.13 -3.55
CA PRO A 47 14.38 5.75 -4.72
C PRO A 47 14.45 4.79 -5.91
N PHE A 48 13.49 4.89 -6.82
CA PHE A 48 13.58 4.21 -8.11
C PHE A 48 14.72 4.78 -8.95
N TYR A 49 15.47 3.89 -9.63
CA TYR A 49 16.54 4.31 -10.55
C TYR A 49 16.01 5.10 -11.76
N VAL A 50 14.84 4.68 -12.27
CA VAL A 50 14.04 5.41 -13.24
C VAL A 50 12.70 5.67 -12.60
N SER A 51 12.24 6.92 -12.57
CA SER A 51 10.96 7.26 -11.97
C SER A 51 9.82 6.51 -12.66
N PRO A 52 8.99 5.75 -11.93
CA PRO A 52 7.81 5.09 -12.49
C PRO A 52 6.85 6.09 -13.14
N GLU A 53 6.03 5.61 -14.07
CA GLU A 53 5.01 6.42 -14.74
C GLU A 53 3.63 5.81 -14.54
N PHE A 54 2.62 6.66 -14.43
CA PHE A 54 1.24 6.20 -14.48
C PHE A 54 0.87 5.83 -15.92
N ALA A 55 0.22 4.69 -16.09
CA ALA A 55 -0.26 4.21 -17.39
C ALA A 55 -1.53 3.38 -17.22
N PHE A 56 -2.21 3.08 -18.31
CA PHE A 56 -3.39 2.22 -18.30
C PHE A 56 -3.38 1.22 -19.44
N TRP A 57 -4.00 0.06 -19.22
CA TRP A 57 -4.22 -0.90 -20.28
C TRP A 57 -5.44 -0.51 -21.10
N ASP A 58 -5.18 0.02 -22.30
CA ASP A 58 -6.18 0.32 -23.32
C ASP A 58 -6.72 -0.98 -23.95
N LYS A 59 -7.89 -1.42 -23.50
CA LYS A 59 -8.50 -2.70 -23.87
C LYS A 59 -9.14 -2.67 -25.25
N ASN A 60 -9.61 -1.51 -25.67
CA ASN A 60 -10.38 -1.34 -26.90
C ASN A 60 -9.62 -0.57 -28.00
N GLU A 61 -8.36 -0.22 -27.73
CA GLU A 61 -7.42 0.46 -28.63
C GLU A 61 -7.90 1.85 -29.07
N ASN A 62 -8.66 2.56 -28.23
CA ASN A 62 -9.15 3.91 -28.52
C ASN A 62 -8.20 5.04 -28.05
N GLU A 63 -7.09 4.66 -27.40
CA GLU A 63 -6.08 5.53 -26.78
C GLU A 63 -6.64 6.49 -25.72
N ARG A 64 -7.69 6.10 -24.99
CA ARG A 64 -8.31 6.85 -23.90
C ARG A 64 -8.61 5.92 -22.74
N LEU A 65 -8.54 6.46 -21.53
CA LEU A 65 -8.91 5.70 -20.35
C LEU A 65 -10.43 5.48 -20.28
N ASP A 66 -10.86 4.23 -20.34
CA ASP A 66 -12.25 3.83 -20.14
C ASP A 66 -12.52 3.31 -18.71
N PRO A 67 -13.80 3.33 -18.24
CA PRO A 67 -14.14 2.98 -16.87
C PRO A 67 -13.73 1.56 -16.43
N ASP A 68 -13.66 0.60 -17.35
CA ASP A 68 -13.32 -0.80 -17.08
C ASP A 68 -11.84 -1.13 -17.30
N GLU A 69 -11.03 -0.14 -17.68
CA GLU A 69 -9.61 -0.32 -17.90
C GLU A 69 -8.81 -0.26 -16.60
N VAL A 70 -7.69 -0.94 -16.59
CA VAL A 70 -6.85 -1.06 -15.39
C VAL A 70 -5.77 0.00 -15.46
N VAL A 71 -5.57 0.71 -14.36
CA VAL A 71 -4.48 1.68 -14.22
C VAL A 71 -3.34 1.05 -13.45
N TYR A 72 -2.12 1.35 -13.89
CA TYR A 72 -0.89 0.82 -13.35
C TYR A 72 0.06 1.94 -12.96
N LEU A 73 0.85 1.68 -11.92
CA LEU A 73 2.16 2.26 -11.78
C LEU A 73 3.14 1.41 -12.60
N ASN A 74 3.50 1.89 -13.79
CA ASN A 74 4.51 1.25 -14.63
C ASN A 74 5.89 1.56 -14.07
N ILE A 75 6.54 0.52 -13.54
CA ILE A 75 7.84 0.64 -12.87
C ILE A 75 8.99 0.77 -13.87
N ASN A 76 8.80 0.23 -15.09
CA ASN A 76 9.75 0.36 -16.18
C ASN A 76 9.16 1.24 -17.30
N PRO A 77 9.19 2.57 -17.19
CA PRO A 77 8.62 3.45 -18.20
C PRO A 77 9.38 3.44 -19.54
N THR A 78 10.36 2.55 -19.75
CA THR A 78 10.94 2.38 -21.09
C THR A 78 10.15 1.41 -21.96
N ASP A 79 9.26 0.62 -21.36
CA ASP A 79 8.32 -0.23 -22.08
C ASP A 79 6.96 0.44 -22.33
N ASP A 80 6.16 -0.20 -23.17
CA ASP A 80 4.80 0.18 -23.54
C ASP A 80 3.81 -0.99 -23.30
N VAL A 81 4.15 -1.88 -22.37
CA VAL A 81 3.36 -3.04 -22.00
C VAL A 81 3.35 -3.23 -20.49
N VAL A 82 2.33 -3.91 -19.97
CA VAL A 82 2.27 -4.34 -18.58
C VAL A 82 3.41 -5.34 -18.34
N SER A 83 4.31 -4.98 -17.45
CA SER A 83 5.49 -5.76 -17.09
C SER A 83 5.31 -6.43 -15.73
N GLU A 84 6.14 -7.44 -15.46
CA GLU A 84 6.23 -8.01 -14.12
C GLU A 84 6.63 -6.91 -13.11
N ASN A 85 6.03 -6.97 -11.92
CA ASN A 85 6.17 -6.00 -10.83
C ASN A 85 5.57 -4.61 -11.07
N ASP A 86 4.91 -4.35 -12.21
CA ASP A 86 4.00 -3.20 -12.30
C ASP A 86 2.92 -3.32 -11.22
N VAL A 87 2.51 -2.19 -10.63
CA VAL A 87 1.51 -2.19 -9.56
C VAL A 87 0.15 -1.78 -10.12
N ARG A 88 -0.89 -2.58 -9.87
CA ARG A 88 -2.27 -2.23 -10.22
C ARG A 88 -2.77 -1.16 -9.27
N LEU A 89 -3.16 0.01 -9.78
CA LEU A 89 -3.74 1.09 -8.98
C LEU A 89 -5.27 1.01 -8.91
N THR A 90 -5.88 0.13 -9.70
CA THR A 90 -7.31 -0.19 -9.70
C THR A 90 -7.49 -1.70 -9.76
N ASP A 91 -8.60 -2.21 -9.24
CA ASP A 91 -8.95 -3.63 -9.35
C ASP A 91 -8.99 -4.09 -10.82
N PHE A 92 -8.51 -5.30 -11.06
CA PHE A 92 -8.63 -6.01 -12.33
C PHE A 92 -9.37 -7.33 -12.13
N VAL A 93 -10.59 -7.39 -12.67
CA VAL A 93 -11.42 -8.59 -12.61
C VAL A 93 -11.31 -9.37 -13.92
N ASN A 94 -10.77 -10.58 -13.86
CA ASN A 94 -10.77 -11.55 -14.95
C ASN A 94 -11.22 -12.92 -14.41
N PRO A 95 -12.54 -13.19 -14.40
CA PRO A 95 -13.09 -14.34 -13.71
C PRO A 95 -12.41 -15.66 -14.11
N PRO A 96 -12.08 -16.54 -13.15
CA PRO A 96 -12.47 -16.50 -11.73
C PRO A 96 -11.55 -15.68 -10.83
N THR A 97 -10.53 -15.02 -11.39
CA THR A 97 -9.52 -14.30 -10.62
C THR A 97 -9.85 -12.81 -10.54
N THR A 98 -9.68 -12.23 -9.36
CA THR A 98 -9.63 -10.78 -9.16
C THR A 98 -8.24 -10.43 -8.65
N TYR A 99 -7.62 -9.45 -9.28
CA TYR A 99 -6.39 -8.83 -8.82
C TYR A 99 -6.78 -7.51 -8.19
N HIS A 100 -6.48 -7.32 -6.92
CA HIS A 100 -6.86 -6.12 -6.19
C HIS A 100 -5.90 -4.96 -6.51
N ALA A 101 -6.37 -3.72 -6.33
CA ALA A 101 -5.50 -2.55 -6.29
C ALA A 101 -4.42 -2.75 -5.21
N GLY A 102 -3.20 -2.33 -5.52
CA GLY A 102 -2.00 -2.61 -4.73
C GLY A 102 -1.22 -3.85 -5.15
N SER A 103 -1.85 -4.77 -5.87
CA SER A 103 -1.17 -6.00 -6.27
C SER A 103 -0.12 -5.76 -7.36
N GLN A 104 1.04 -6.37 -7.20
CA GLN A 104 2.06 -6.45 -8.26
C GLN A 104 1.69 -7.49 -9.32
N VAL A 105 1.87 -7.14 -10.59
CA VAL A 105 1.75 -8.07 -11.73
C VAL A 105 2.78 -9.17 -11.60
N SER A 106 2.34 -10.41 -11.74
CA SER A 106 3.17 -11.62 -11.63
C SER A 106 3.24 -12.36 -12.97
N ILE A 107 4.26 -13.20 -13.14
CA ILE A 107 4.35 -14.09 -14.31
C ILE A 107 3.09 -14.96 -14.39
N GLY A 108 2.44 -14.93 -15.56
CA GLY A 108 1.23 -15.71 -15.83
C GLY A 108 -0.08 -14.97 -15.55
N ASP A 109 -0.02 -13.76 -14.99
CA ASP A 109 -1.20 -12.90 -14.88
C ASP A 109 -1.75 -12.56 -16.27
N PHE A 110 -3.07 -12.45 -16.37
CA PHE A 110 -3.74 -12.31 -17.66
C PHE A 110 -3.46 -10.97 -18.37
N ASP A 111 -3.14 -9.96 -17.59
CA ASP A 111 -2.78 -8.62 -18.02
C ASP A 111 -1.28 -8.46 -18.32
N LEU A 112 -0.43 -9.44 -18.03
CA LEU A 112 0.98 -9.39 -18.40
C LEU A 112 1.15 -9.27 -19.93
N GLY A 113 2.00 -8.34 -20.37
CA GLY A 113 2.29 -8.08 -21.78
C GLY A 113 1.20 -7.33 -22.54
N ARG A 114 0.13 -6.87 -21.86
CA ARG A 114 -0.90 -6.02 -22.49
C ARG A 114 -0.34 -4.64 -22.77
N LYS A 115 -0.77 -4.03 -23.88
CA LYS A 115 -0.31 -2.70 -24.27
C LYS A 115 -0.73 -1.65 -23.25
N LEU A 116 0.22 -0.83 -22.81
CA LEU A 116 0.00 0.32 -21.95
C LEU A 116 -0.04 1.62 -22.75
N ILE A 117 -0.95 2.52 -22.36
CA ILE A 117 -0.97 3.92 -22.77
C ILE A 117 -0.61 4.77 -21.55
N LYS A 118 0.38 5.64 -21.73
CA LYS A 118 0.87 6.53 -20.68
C LYS A 118 0.02 7.78 -20.58
N PHE A 119 -0.17 8.27 -19.37
CA PHE A 119 -0.65 9.62 -19.15
C PHE A 119 0.39 10.66 -19.60
N GLY A 120 -0.04 11.89 -19.86
CA GLY A 120 0.85 12.97 -20.32
C GLY A 120 1.23 12.89 -21.81
N THR A 121 0.43 12.18 -22.60
CA THR A 121 0.55 12.11 -24.07
C THR A 121 -0.40 13.10 -24.73
N ALA A 122 -0.29 13.30 -26.06
CA ALA A 122 -1.15 14.26 -26.76
C ALA A 122 -2.66 13.98 -26.64
N LYS A 123 -3.06 12.72 -26.39
CA LYS A 123 -4.46 12.31 -26.24
C LYS A 123 -4.89 12.09 -24.78
N ASN A 124 -3.93 11.94 -23.87
CA ASN A 124 -4.20 11.65 -22.46
C ASN A 124 -3.46 12.67 -21.61
N PRO A 125 -4.16 13.57 -20.90
CA PRO A 125 -3.50 14.58 -20.09
C PRO A 125 -2.66 13.94 -18.97
N ARG A 126 -1.77 14.72 -18.38
CA ARG A 126 -0.84 14.19 -17.38
C ARG A 126 -1.61 13.89 -16.10
N ALA A 127 -1.51 12.66 -15.63
CA ALA A 127 -1.99 12.28 -14.31
C ALA A 127 -1.01 12.72 -13.22
N GLU A 128 -1.55 13.25 -12.13
CA GLU A 128 -0.81 13.72 -10.97
C GLU A 128 -1.42 13.16 -9.68
N LEU A 129 -0.56 12.86 -8.71
CA LEU A 129 -1.00 12.61 -7.33
C LEU A 129 -1.34 13.95 -6.67
N ARG A 130 -2.57 14.06 -6.19
CA ARG A 130 -3.13 15.28 -5.61
C ARG A 130 -3.92 14.92 -4.36
N TYR A 131 -4.05 15.86 -3.43
CA TYR A 131 -4.84 15.64 -2.21
C TYR A 131 -5.95 16.67 -2.06
N ILE A 132 -7.02 16.27 -1.35
CA ILE A 132 -8.04 17.17 -0.82
C ILE A 132 -7.55 17.63 0.58
N ASP A 133 -7.50 18.93 0.80
CA ASP A 133 -7.20 19.53 2.11
C ASP A 133 -8.46 19.45 2.99
N MET A 134 -8.61 18.36 3.73
CA MET A 134 -9.85 18.03 4.45
C MET A 134 -10.04 18.86 5.72
N ASP A 135 -8.96 19.39 6.26
CA ASP A 135 -8.96 20.18 7.49
C ASP A 135 -8.74 21.68 7.26
N ASP A 136 -8.72 22.11 5.98
CA ASP A 136 -8.54 23.48 5.50
C ASP A 136 -7.25 24.16 6.05
N LYS A 137 -6.19 23.38 6.32
CA LYS A 137 -4.93 23.95 6.85
C LYS A 137 -3.96 24.35 5.75
N GLY A 138 -4.11 23.81 4.55
CA GLY A 138 -3.28 24.07 3.37
C GLY A 138 -2.25 22.97 3.11
N PRO A 139 -1.24 22.75 3.98
CA PRO A 139 -0.27 21.66 3.80
C PRO A 139 -0.89 20.27 3.96
N TYR A 140 -0.38 19.32 3.18
CA TYR A 140 -0.77 17.90 3.26
C TYR A 140 -0.64 17.36 4.70
N SER A 141 -1.70 16.70 5.17
CA SER A 141 -1.89 16.19 6.53
C SER A 141 -2.29 14.71 6.54
N PHE A 142 -2.49 14.14 7.73
CA PHE A 142 -2.89 12.74 7.89
C PHE A 142 -4.37 12.53 7.51
N GLU A 143 -5.17 13.57 7.60
CA GLU A 143 -6.60 13.56 7.32
C GLU A 143 -6.94 13.72 5.83
N ASP A 144 -5.97 14.15 5.02
CA ASP A 144 -6.17 14.46 3.60
C ASP A 144 -6.20 13.22 2.71
N GLU A 145 -7.22 13.08 1.85
CA GLU A 145 -7.28 11.98 0.90
C GLU A 145 -6.55 12.28 -0.41
N ILE A 146 -5.95 11.25 -0.99
CA ILE A 146 -5.12 11.33 -2.19
C ILE A 146 -5.85 10.69 -3.36
N TYR A 147 -5.73 11.35 -4.51
CA TYR A 147 -6.28 10.94 -5.79
C TYR A 147 -5.19 10.97 -6.86
N LEU A 148 -5.34 10.12 -7.87
CA LEU A 148 -4.66 10.25 -9.16
C LEU A 148 -5.62 10.94 -10.14
N ILE A 149 -5.25 12.15 -10.57
CA ILE A 149 -6.12 13.05 -11.35
C ILE A 149 -5.41 13.47 -12.63
N ALA A 150 -6.10 13.37 -13.78
CA ALA A 150 -5.52 13.70 -15.09
C ALA A 150 -5.91 15.09 -15.63
N GLU A 151 -7.03 15.67 -15.20
CA GLU A 151 -7.53 17.06 -15.33
C GLU A 151 -9.08 17.00 -15.32
N PRO A 152 -9.79 17.98 -14.72
CA PRO A 152 -9.33 19.23 -14.09
C PRO A 152 -8.62 19.03 -12.72
N VAL A 153 -8.15 20.12 -12.08
CA VAL A 153 -7.51 20.10 -10.74
C VAL A 153 -8.51 19.98 -9.57
N GLU A 154 -9.70 19.50 -9.85
CA GLU A 154 -10.73 19.13 -8.87
C GLU A 154 -11.09 17.66 -9.10
N VAL A 155 -11.54 16.99 -8.05
CA VAL A 155 -11.98 15.60 -8.17
C VAL A 155 -13.17 15.53 -9.13
N SER A 156 -13.08 14.66 -10.11
CA SER A 156 -14.01 14.49 -11.20
C SER A 156 -14.31 13.02 -11.45
N GLN A 157 -15.38 12.75 -12.21
CA GLN A 157 -15.73 11.39 -12.58
C GLN A 157 -14.57 10.73 -13.34
N GLY A 158 -14.18 9.53 -12.91
CA GLY A 158 -13.12 8.72 -13.52
C GLY A 158 -11.77 8.83 -12.85
N ASP A 159 -11.56 9.84 -12.00
CA ASP A 159 -10.37 9.95 -11.15
C ASP A 159 -10.26 8.73 -10.22
N ILE A 160 -9.05 8.42 -9.78
CA ILE A 160 -8.78 7.22 -8.98
C ILE A 160 -8.45 7.63 -7.56
N ARG A 161 -9.13 7.01 -6.61
CA ARG A 161 -8.84 7.13 -5.18
C ARG A 161 -7.56 6.37 -4.87
N ILE A 162 -6.51 7.05 -4.46
CA ILE A 162 -5.29 6.40 -3.98
C ILE A 162 -5.46 6.00 -2.53
N THR A 163 -5.93 6.92 -1.69
CA THR A 163 -6.45 6.58 -0.36
C THR A 163 -7.98 6.45 -0.45
N GLY A 164 -8.60 5.78 0.52
CA GLY A 164 -10.06 5.77 0.63
C GLY A 164 -10.62 7.17 0.92
N PHE A 165 -11.93 7.36 0.73
CA PHE A 165 -12.65 8.57 1.12
C PHE A 165 -13.55 8.28 2.31
N LEU A 166 -13.11 8.69 3.49
CA LEU A 166 -13.71 8.28 4.76
C LEU A 166 -15.16 8.74 4.95
N PRO A 167 -15.59 9.95 4.52
CA PRO A 167 -16.98 10.37 4.71
C PRO A 167 -18.03 9.42 4.13
N SER A 168 -17.69 8.74 3.02
CA SER A 168 -18.57 7.78 2.32
C SER A 168 -18.00 6.36 2.23
N SER A 169 -16.90 6.07 2.94
CA SER A 169 -16.21 4.77 2.96
C SER A 169 -15.87 4.24 1.55
N TYR A 170 -15.54 5.13 0.62
CA TYR A 170 -15.01 4.69 -0.67
C TYR A 170 -13.62 4.10 -0.48
N VAL A 171 -13.35 3.00 -1.17
CA VAL A 171 -12.13 2.22 -0.96
C VAL A 171 -10.98 2.74 -1.84
N PRO A 172 -9.72 2.59 -1.39
CA PRO A 172 -8.54 2.72 -2.24
C PRO A 172 -8.70 1.94 -3.56
N GLY A 173 -8.23 2.54 -4.65
CA GLY A 173 -8.20 1.96 -5.99
C GLY A 173 -9.54 1.97 -6.71
N SER A 174 -10.59 2.47 -6.07
CA SER A 174 -11.87 2.72 -6.74
C SER A 174 -11.80 3.97 -7.62
N ARG A 175 -12.64 3.97 -8.67
CA ARG A 175 -12.87 5.15 -9.51
C ARG A 175 -14.00 6.00 -8.94
N VAL A 176 -13.89 7.31 -9.11
CA VAL A 176 -14.95 8.26 -8.81
C VAL A 176 -16.08 8.11 -9.84
N THR A 177 -17.29 7.84 -9.35
CA THR A 177 -18.52 7.68 -10.13
C THR A 177 -19.34 8.98 -10.10
N ALA A 178 -20.12 9.22 -11.16
CA ALA A 178 -20.97 10.39 -11.25
C ALA A 178 -21.91 10.54 -10.05
N GLY A 179 -21.88 11.71 -9.40
CA GLY A 179 -22.75 12.05 -8.27
C GLY A 179 -22.24 11.61 -6.89
N GLU A 180 -21.05 11.03 -6.80
CA GLU A 180 -20.37 10.78 -5.53
C GLU A 180 -19.97 12.09 -4.85
N ASP A 181 -19.87 12.05 -3.52
CA ASP A 181 -19.75 13.25 -2.68
C ASP A 181 -18.35 13.86 -2.64
N ASP A 182 -17.35 13.15 -3.14
CA ASP A 182 -15.99 13.67 -3.31
C ASP A 182 -15.80 14.48 -4.61
N ILE A 183 -16.75 14.45 -5.55
CA ILE A 183 -16.71 15.28 -6.77
C ILE A 183 -16.67 16.79 -6.44
N SER A 184 -15.96 17.56 -7.27
CA SER A 184 -15.79 19.02 -7.18
C SER A 184 -14.98 19.51 -5.97
N HIS A 185 -14.42 18.62 -5.16
CA HIS A 185 -13.41 19.01 -4.19
C HIS A 185 -12.16 19.51 -4.92
N LYS A 186 -11.69 20.70 -4.54
CA LYS A 186 -10.45 21.24 -5.06
C LYS A 186 -9.29 20.42 -4.53
N THR A 187 -8.28 20.23 -5.37
CA THR A 187 -7.11 19.45 -4.99
C THR A 187 -5.83 20.26 -5.09
N LEU A 188 -4.87 19.94 -4.23
CA LEU A 188 -3.52 20.48 -4.21
C LEU A 188 -2.54 19.40 -4.66
N THR A 189 -1.41 19.82 -5.23
CA THR A 189 -0.36 18.87 -5.63
C THR A 189 0.25 18.23 -4.39
N LEU A 190 0.28 16.90 -4.36
CA LEU A 190 0.85 16.16 -3.24
C LEU A 190 2.38 16.36 -3.20
N PRO A 191 2.95 16.81 -2.06
CA PRO A 191 4.39 16.77 -1.88
C PRO A 191 4.84 15.32 -1.67
N GLY A 192 5.88 14.91 -2.39
CA GLY A 192 6.50 13.61 -2.14
C GLY A 192 7.21 13.04 -3.35
N MET A 193 7.71 11.82 -3.18
CA MET A 193 8.37 11.03 -4.20
C MET A 193 7.91 9.58 -4.11
N LEU A 194 7.89 8.89 -5.24
CA LEU A 194 7.74 7.44 -5.24
C LEU A 194 9.06 6.80 -4.84
N SER A 195 9.01 5.97 -3.80
CA SER A 195 10.13 5.19 -3.29
C SER A 195 9.66 3.76 -3.02
N PHE A 196 10.57 2.85 -2.73
CA PHE A 196 10.21 1.48 -2.36
C PHE A 196 11.03 0.98 -1.16
N LEU A 197 10.40 0.12 -0.36
CA LEU A 197 11.06 -0.68 0.66
C LEU A 197 11.58 -1.96 0.00
N ASN A 198 12.91 -2.08 -0.12
CA ASN A 198 13.57 -3.30 -0.55
C ASN A 198 13.55 -4.31 0.62
N LYS A 199 12.60 -5.26 0.59
CA LYS A 199 12.37 -6.18 1.71
C LYS A 199 13.40 -7.30 1.76
N ASN A 200 13.89 -7.75 0.60
CA ASN A 200 14.82 -8.88 0.50
C ASN A 200 16.29 -8.47 0.69
N GLY A 201 16.57 -7.17 0.71
CA GLY A 201 17.89 -6.55 0.87
C GLY A 201 18.81 -6.70 -0.35
N ASP A 202 18.27 -7.02 -1.52
CA ASP A 202 19.06 -7.26 -2.70
C ASP A 202 19.60 -5.96 -3.32
N ILE A 203 20.76 -6.06 -3.95
CA ILE A 203 21.44 -4.92 -4.56
C ILE A 203 22.08 -5.35 -5.87
N ASN A 204 22.12 -4.44 -6.84
CA ASN A 204 22.86 -4.67 -8.08
C ASN A 204 24.37 -4.46 -7.87
N ASN A 205 25.17 -4.75 -8.90
CA ASN A 205 26.63 -4.57 -8.85
C ASN A 205 27.09 -3.12 -8.61
N GLY A 206 26.20 -2.13 -8.77
CA GLY A 206 26.44 -0.73 -8.46
C GLY A 206 26.13 -0.35 -7.01
N GLY A 207 25.62 -1.29 -6.20
CA GLY A 207 25.21 -1.04 -4.81
C GLY A 207 23.84 -0.36 -4.68
N TYR A 208 23.04 -0.32 -5.75
CA TYR A 208 21.67 0.19 -5.70
C TYR A 208 20.72 -0.95 -5.36
N ALA A 209 19.74 -0.68 -4.50
CA ALA A 209 18.61 -1.57 -4.26
C ALA A 209 17.91 -1.91 -5.58
N ILE A 210 17.50 -3.16 -5.74
CA ILE A 210 16.69 -3.62 -6.86
C ILE A 210 15.23 -3.61 -6.39
N TYR A 211 14.32 -3.14 -7.22
CA TYR A 211 12.89 -3.30 -6.95
C TYR A 211 12.42 -4.60 -7.61
N ASP A 212 11.83 -5.50 -6.83
CA ASP A 212 11.31 -6.76 -7.33
C ASP A 212 10.02 -7.23 -6.62
N LYS A 213 9.66 -8.51 -6.82
CA LYS A 213 8.42 -9.08 -6.30
C LYS A 213 8.47 -9.13 -4.77
N GLY A 214 7.47 -8.52 -4.14
CA GLY A 214 7.33 -8.46 -2.69
C GLY A 214 7.86 -7.15 -2.08
N ASP A 215 8.62 -6.35 -2.83
CA ASP A 215 8.97 -5.00 -2.42
C ASP A 215 7.76 -4.07 -2.42
N VAL A 216 7.77 -3.09 -1.53
CA VAL A 216 6.59 -2.27 -1.25
C VAL A 216 6.83 -0.86 -1.73
N VAL A 217 5.93 -0.35 -2.56
CA VAL A 217 5.99 1.02 -3.07
C VAL A 217 5.32 1.96 -2.07
N TYR A 218 5.95 3.10 -1.83
CA TYR A 218 5.41 4.17 -1.00
C TYR A 218 5.36 5.48 -1.79
N ILE A 219 4.36 6.29 -1.47
CA ILE A 219 4.47 7.73 -1.62
C ILE A 219 5.18 8.24 -0.36
N ASP A 220 6.47 8.56 -0.49
CA ASP A 220 7.29 9.20 0.53
C ASP A 220 6.97 10.70 0.54
N THR A 221 6.19 11.12 1.52
CA THR A 221 5.67 12.48 1.67
C THR A 221 6.62 13.39 2.45
N GLN A 222 7.66 12.81 3.07
CA GLN A 222 8.66 13.51 3.88
C GLN A 222 10.04 13.56 3.21
N TYR A 223 10.11 13.37 1.88
CA TYR A 223 11.33 13.53 1.10
C TYR A 223 12.13 14.81 1.48
N PRO A 224 13.47 14.73 1.64
CA PRO A 224 14.38 13.65 1.23
C PRO A 224 14.71 12.62 2.32
N PHE A 225 13.84 12.43 3.32
CA PHE A 225 14.05 11.38 4.31
C PHE A 225 13.64 10.02 3.71
N TYR A 226 14.60 9.31 3.12
CA TYR A 226 14.40 7.96 2.54
C TYR A 226 14.19 6.89 3.62
N VAL A 227 13.16 7.07 4.43
CA VAL A 227 12.75 6.21 5.53
C VAL A 227 11.23 6.25 5.56
N VAL A 228 10.58 5.13 5.82
CA VAL A 228 9.12 5.08 6.00
C VAL A 228 8.75 5.92 7.22
N THR A 229 7.96 6.96 7.01
CA THR A 229 7.51 7.90 8.04
C THR A 229 6.00 7.91 8.15
N VAL A 230 5.50 8.36 9.32
CA VAL A 230 4.06 8.58 9.50
C VAL A 230 3.54 9.50 8.40
N ASN A 231 2.38 9.15 7.85
CA ASN A 231 1.70 9.84 6.74
C ASN A 231 2.23 9.54 5.33
N ASP A 232 3.27 8.70 5.18
CA ASP A 232 3.57 8.07 3.90
C ASP A 232 2.44 7.11 3.51
N VAL A 233 2.26 6.86 2.21
CA VAL A 233 1.14 6.04 1.71
C VAL A 233 1.64 4.80 1.03
N ARG A 234 1.11 3.64 1.40
CA ARG A 234 1.42 2.35 0.76
C ARG A 234 0.73 2.28 -0.59
N LEU A 235 1.51 2.18 -1.66
CA LEU A 235 1.00 2.05 -3.03
C LEU A 235 1.05 0.62 -3.56
N SER A 236 1.59 -0.32 -2.81
CA SER A 236 1.44 -1.74 -3.09
C SER A 236 1.22 -2.52 -1.81
N ASP A 237 0.66 -3.71 -1.94
CA ASP A 237 0.32 -4.54 -0.79
C ASP A 237 1.56 -4.91 0.02
N LEU A 238 1.43 -4.80 1.34
CA LEU A 238 2.44 -5.24 2.27
C LEU A 238 2.26 -6.75 2.48
N ASP A 239 2.78 -7.56 1.56
CA ASP A 239 2.84 -9.02 1.73
C ASP A 239 3.84 -9.35 2.85
N TRP A 240 3.47 -9.12 4.11
CA TRP A 240 4.16 -9.69 5.26
C TRP A 240 3.87 -11.18 5.25
N VAL A 241 4.77 -11.93 4.63
CA VAL A 241 5.04 -13.27 5.15
C VAL A 241 5.75 -13.01 6.48
N PRO A 242 5.15 -13.31 7.64
CA PRO A 242 5.93 -13.34 8.87
C PRO A 242 7.08 -14.28 8.54
N ILE A 243 8.33 -13.83 8.68
CA ILE A 243 9.46 -14.75 8.72
C ILE A 243 9.12 -15.67 9.89
N LEU A 244 8.51 -16.81 9.58
CA LEU A 244 8.18 -17.79 10.58
C LEU A 244 9.52 -18.06 11.26
N MET A 245 9.53 -17.88 12.57
CA MET A 245 10.50 -18.54 13.45
C MET A 245 10.33 -20.07 13.36
N GLU A 246 10.24 -20.64 12.15
CA GLU A 246 10.33 -22.07 11.87
C GLU A 246 11.72 -22.62 12.23
N GLY A 247 12.70 -21.74 12.49
CA GLY A 247 14.02 -22.10 13.00
C GLY A 247 14.12 -22.41 14.50
N LEU A 248 13.04 -22.33 15.29
CA LEU A 248 13.11 -22.54 16.76
C LEU A 248 12.13 -23.56 17.34
N MET A 249 11.48 -24.39 16.51
CA MET A 249 10.85 -25.60 17.03
C MET A 249 11.92 -26.68 17.21
N PRO A 250 12.16 -27.21 18.43
CA PRO A 250 13.04 -28.36 18.59
C PRO A 250 12.47 -29.54 17.80
N PRO A 251 13.33 -30.39 17.20
CA PRO A 251 12.87 -31.50 16.39
C PRO A 251 11.95 -32.40 17.20
N GLU A 252 10.76 -32.68 16.66
CA GLU A 252 9.88 -33.71 17.20
C GLU A 252 10.68 -35.00 17.36
N SER A 253 10.69 -35.53 18.57
CA SER A 253 11.28 -36.82 18.88
C SER A 253 10.51 -37.89 18.12
N THR A 254 11.04 -38.29 16.96
CA THR A 254 10.57 -39.48 16.25
C THR A 254 10.89 -40.69 17.12
N SER A 255 9.84 -41.30 17.68
CA SER A 255 9.92 -42.59 18.34
C SER A 255 10.23 -43.65 17.30
N PHE A 256 11.37 -44.33 17.45
CA PHE A 256 11.71 -45.49 16.64
C PHE A 256 10.74 -46.65 16.97
N PRO A 257 10.21 -47.37 15.97
CA PRO A 257 9.46 -48.59 16.23
C PRO A 257 10.38 -49.68 16.75
N SER A 258 9.94 -50.34 17.82
CA SER A 258 10.59 -51.50 18.41
C SER A 258 10.72 -52.62 17.38
N VAL A 259 11.95 -53.01 17.06
CA VAL A 259 12.24 -54.23 16.30
C VAL A 259 12.07 -55.41 17.26
N GLU A 260 11.02 -56.20 17.07
CA GLU A 260 10.95 -57.56 17.63
C GLU A 260 11.96 -58.45 16.90
N ALA A 261 12.89 -59.03 17.66
CA ALA A 261 13.81 -60.05 17.17
C ALA A 261 13.17 -61.45 17.32
N PRO A 262 13.52 -62.41 16.43
CA PRO A 262 13.02 -63.79 16.47
C PRO A 262 13.52 -64.61 17.66
#